data_AF-A0A7X9L9L7-F1
#
_entry.id   AF-A0A7X9L9L7-F1
#
_cell.length_a   1.000
_cell.length_b   1.000
_cell.length_c   1.000
_cell.angle_alpha   90.00
_cell.angle_beta   90.00
_cell.angle_gamma   90.00
#
_symmetry.space_group_name_H-M   'P 1'
#
loop_
_entity.id
_entity.type
_entity.pdbx_description
1 polymer ?
#
loop_
_entity_poly.entity_id
_entity_poly.type
_entity_poly.pdbx_seq_one_letter_code
_entity_poly.pdbx_strand_id
1 'polypeptide(L)'
;VFGPFPQPEVLRLVRYVKTTFLYGRAPGWTKRGVLKRDAHTCGYCGERAATVDHIVPLSKGGRNTWTNTVAACHTCNSRKANRTPGEAGMPLRAKAYAPTRLQLMAA
;
A
#
# COMPACT_ATOMS: atom_id res chain seq x y z
N VAL A 1 -27.75 2.59 -8.61
CA VAL A 1 -28.41 3.41 -9.64
C VAL A 1 -27.45 3.54 -10.81
N PHE A 2 -27.89 3.31 -12.05
CA PHE A 2 -27.06 3.48 -13.26
C PHE A 2 -26.92 4.98 -13.60
N GLY A 3 -26.44 5.79 -12.65
CA GLY A 3 -26.46 7.25 -12.77
C GLY A 3 -27.89 7.81 -12.94
N PRO A 4 -28.11 8.86 -13.76
CA PRO A 4 -29.43 9.46 -13.96
C PRO A 4 -30.36 8.66 -14.87
N PHE A 5 -29.98 7.44 -15.29
CA PHE A 5 -30.71 6.66 -16.28
C PHE A 5 -31.48 5.48 -15.64
N PRO A 6 -32.63 5.09 -16.22
CA PRO A 6 -33.35 3.90 -15.81
C PRO A 6 -32.47 2.66 -15.96
N GLN A 7 -32.69 1.69 -15.07
CA GLN A 7 -31.92 0.45 -15.07
C GLN A 7 -32.25 -0.37 -16.33
N PRO A 8 -31.26 -0.89 -17.06
CA PRO A 8 -31.52 -1.62 -18.30
C PRO A 8 -32.18 -2.97 -18.00
N GLU A 9 -33.16 -3.36 -18.83
CA GLU A 9 -33.76 -4.70 -18.77
C GLU A 9 -32.82 -5.79 -19.29
N VAL A 10 -31.94 -5.45 -20.26
CA VAL A 10 -31.01 -6.39 -20.88
C VAL A 10 -29.61 -5.78 -20.98
N LEU A 11 -28.59 -6.54 -20.61
CA LEU A 11 -27.18 -6.22 -20.85
C LEU A 11 -26.64 -7.11 -21.98
N ARG A 12 -26.25 -6.51 -23.11
CA ARG A 12 -25.61 -7.21 -24.22
C ARG A 12 -24.12 -6.87 -24.27
N LEU A 13 -23.25 -7.88 -24.21
CA LEU A 13 -21.81 -7.70 -24.40
C LEU A 13 -21.52 -7.42 -25.88
N VAL A 14 -21.34 -6.15 -26.24
CA VAL A 14 -21.02 -5.75 -27.63
C VAL A 14 -19.55 -6.03 -27.99
N ARG A 15 -18.66 -5.86 -27.01
CA ARG A 15 -17.22 -6.08 -27.18
C ARG A 15 -16.61 -6.52 -25.87
N TYR A 16 -15.88 -7.63 -25.92
CA TYR A 16 -15.07 -8.07 -24.79
C TYR A 16 -13.72 -7.33 -24.79
N VAL A 17 -13.40 -6.63 -23.72
CA VAL A 17 -12.07 -6.03 -23.50
C VAL A 17 -11.40 -6.82 -22.38
N LYS A 18 -10.34 -7.57 -22.72
CA LYS A 18 -9.59 -8.35 -21.74
C LYS A 18 -8.68 -7.42 -20.94
N THR A 19 -9.04 -7.13 -19.69
CA THR A 19 -8.26 -6.25 -18.80
C THR A 19 -7.07 -6.97 -18.16
N THR A 20 -6.22 -7.61 -18.97
CA THR A 20 -5.04 -8.34 -18.47
C THR A 20 -4.09 -7.45 -17.67
N PHE A 21 -4.04 -6.15 -17.96
CA PHE A 21 -3.22 -5.20 -17.21
C PHE A 21 -3.68 -4.99 -15.75
N LEU A 22 -4.94 -5.26 -15.42
CA LEU A 22 -5.47 -5.18 -14.06
C LEU A 22 -5.10 -6.40 -13.21
N TYR A 23 -5.07 -7.58 -13.86
CA TYR A 23 -4.79 -8.87 -13.22
C TYR A 23 -3.41 -9.42 -13.56
N GLY A 24 -2.56 -8.61 -14.19
CA GLY A 24 -1.21 -8.97 -14.61
C GLY A 24 -0.22 -8.94 -13.45
N ARG A 25 1.07 -8.80 -13.75
CA ARG A 25 2.11 -8.71 -12.72
C ARG A 25 1.78 -7.62 -11.69
N ALA A 26 2.10 -7.92 -10.42
CA ALA A 26 1.94 -7.00 -9.32
C ALA A 26 2.61 -5.64 -9.62
N PRO A 27 2.02 -4.53 -9.17
CA PRO A 27 2.59 -3.20 -9.39
C PRO A 27 4.01 -3.13 -8.80
N GLY A 28 4.89 -2.44 -9.52
CA GLY A 28 6.24 -2.14 -9.02
C GLY A 28 6.16 -1.32 -7.73
N TRP A 29 7.12 -1.52 -6.83
CA TRP A 29 7.21 -0.78 -5.58
C TRP A 29 7.44 0.71 -5.84
N THR A 30 6.70 1.57 -5.14
CA THR A 30 6.92 3.02 -5.12
C THR A 30 6.55 3.60 -3.75
N LYS A 31 7.22 4.67 -3.32
CA LYS A 31 6.89 5.37 -2.06
C LYS A 31 5.42 5.83 -2.03
N ARG A 32 4.95 6.46 -3.11
CA ARG A 32 3.56 6.89 -3.27
C ARG A 32 2.60 5.70 -3.15
N GLY A 33 2.96 4.56 -3.74
CA GLY A 33 2.18 3.33 -3.65
C GLY A 33 2.08 2.78 -2.23
N VAL A 34 3.15 2.83 -1.43
CA VAL A 34 3.12 2.41 -0.02
C VAL A 34 2.21 3.30 0.82
N LEU A 35 2.35 4.62 0.68
CA LEU A 35 1.46 5.58 1.35
C LEU A 35 0.00 5.34 1.00
N LYS A 36 -0.27 5.06 -0.29
CA LYS A 36 -1.61 4.76 -0.77
C LYS A 36 -2.15 3.44 -0.21
N ARG A 37 -1.38 2.35 -0.29
CA ARG A 37 -1.72 1.02 0.27
C ARG A 37 -2.12 1.12 1.74
N ASP A 38 -1.40 1.94 2.50
CA ASP A 38 -1.59 2.09 3.94
C ASP A 38 -2.56 3.23 4.28
N ALA A 39 -3.32 3.76 3.31
CA ALA A 39 -4.29 4.86 3.49
C ALA A 39 -3.71 6.11 4.18
N HIS A 40 -2.42 6.39 3.97
CA HIS A 40 -1.68 7.44 4.68
C HIS A 40 -1.75 7.30 6.21
N THR A 41 -1.80 6.07 6.72
CA THR A 41 -1.83 5.74 8.14
C THR A 41 -0.50 5.15 8.58
N CYS A 42 0.05 5.65 9.68
CA CYS A 42 1.32 5.21 10.23
C CYS A 42 1.22 3.77 10.74
N GLY A 43 2.06 2.88 10.22
CA GLY A 43 2.12 1.46 10.60
C GLY A 43 2.52 1.21 12.05
N TYR A 44 2.96 2.25 12.77
CA TYR A 44 3.36 2.17 14.18
C TYR A 44 2.29 2.74 15.12
N CYS A 45 1.98 4.04 15.01
CA CYS A 45 1.06 4.72 15.93
C CYS A 45 -0.38 4.85 15.41
N GLY A 46 -0.64 4.63 14.12
CA GLY A 46 -1.96 4.82 13.52
C GLY A 46 -2.29 6.27 13.14
N GLU A 47 -1.42 7.23 13.45
CA GLU A 47 -1.60 8.64 13.03
C GLU A 47 -1.31 8.84 11.53
N ARG A 48 -1.56 10.04 11.01
CA ARG A 48 -1.29 10.35 9.60
C ARG A 48 0.19 10.20 9.24
N ALA A 49 0.44 9.48 8.14
CA ALA A 49 1.76 9.21 7.60
C ALA A 49 2.03 10.06 6.35
N ALA A 50 3.27 10.55 6.27
CA ALA A 50 3.80 11.31 5.14
C ALA A 50 5.10 10.72 4.59
N THR A 51 5.71 9.78 5.32
CA THR A 51 6.95 9.11 4.91
C THR A 51 6.75 7.60 4.78
N VAL A 52 7.77 6.94 4.25
CA VAL A 52 7.84 5.48 4.18
C VAL A 52 9.06 5.05 4.98
N ASP A 53 8.87 4.07 5.85
CA ASP A 53 9.93 3.47 6.65
C ASP A 53 10.15 2.00 6.24
N HIS A 54 11.39 1.54 6.36
CA HIS A 54 11.78 0.17 6.09
C HIS A 54 11.76 -0.67 7.36
N ILE A 55 11.00 -1.78 7.35
CA ILE A 55 10.90 -2.73 8.47
C ILE A 55 12.30 -3.25 8.83
N VAL A 56 13.04 -3.76 7.84
CA VAL A 56 14.49 -3.97 7.93
C VAL A 56 15.16 -2.75 7.29
N PRO A 57 15.93 -1.94 8.06
CA PRO A 57 16.62 -0.76 7.55
C PRO A 57 17.60 -1.08 6.41
N LEU A 58 17.81 -0.13 5.49
CA LEU A 58 18.77 -0.26 4.40
C LEU A 58 20.19 -0.57 4.90
N SER A 59 20.61 0.05 6.00
CA SER A 59 21.91 -0.20 6.65
C SER A 59 22.09 -1.63 7.17
N LYS A 60 21.00 -2.41 7.27
CA LYS A 60 21.00 -3.82 7.67
C LYS A 60 20.64 -4.76 6.52
N GLY A 61 20.77 -4.29 5.26
CA GLY A 61 20.48 -5.09 4.06
C GLY A 61 19.00 -5.10 3.66
N GLY A 62 18.17 -4.24 4.25
CA GLY A 62 16.79 -4.03 3.83
C GLY A 62 16.68 -3.60 2.37
N ARG A 63 15.54 -3.92 1.74
CA ARG A 63 15.27 -3.56 0.33
C ARG A 63 14.00 -2.74 0.18
N ASN A 64 13.91 -2.03 -0.93
CA ASN A 64 12.71 -1.32 -1.39
C ASN A 64 11.69 -2.31 -1.93
N THR A 65 11.00 -3.02 -1.02
CA THR A 65 9.95 -3.97 -1.38
C THR A 65 8.67 -3.66 -0.62
N TRP A 66 7.54 -4.07 -1.19
CA TRP A 66 6.24 -3.89 -0.54
C TRP A 66 6.18 -4.53 0.84
N THR A 67 6.76 -5.71 1.01
CA THR A 67 6.76 -6.46 2.26
C THR A 67 7.77 -5.95 3.28
N ASN A 68 8.71 -5.09 2.89
CA ASN A 68 9.70 -4.49 3.79
C ASN A 68 9.44 -3.00 4.08
N THR A 69 8.34 -2.42 3.59
CA THR A 69 8.07 -0.99 3.77
C THR A 69 6.65 -0.74 4.25
N VAL A 70 6.51 0.27 5.11
CA VAL A 70 5.24 0.73 5.66
C VAL A 70 5.19 2.25 5.64
N ALA A 71 3.99 2.82 5.56
CA ALA A 71 3.78 4.23 5.79
C ALA A 71 4.10 4.59 7.25
N ALA A 72 4.77 5.71 7.47
CA ALA A 72 5.16 6.18 8.79
C ALA A 72 4.96 7.71 8.91
N CYS A 73 4.69 8.18 10.13
CA CYS A 73 4.83 9.59 10.45
C CYS A 73 6.31 9.93 10.72
N HIS A 74 6.68 11.20 10.63
CA HIS A 74 8.06 11.64 10.86
C HIS A 74 8.56 11.25 12.24
N THR A 75 7.75 11.41 13.29
CA THR A 75 8.12 11.10 14.67
C THR A 75 8.45 9.61 14.86
N CYS A 76 7.58 8.71 14.40
CA CYS A 76 7.84 7.27 14.49
C CYS A 76 9.02 6.84 13.60
N ASN A 77 9.12 7.38 12.39
CA ASN A 77 10.23 7.07 11.49
C ASN A 77 11.59 7.46 12.11
N SER A 78 11.70 8.67 12.65
CA SER A 78 12.90 9.14 13.36
C SER A 78 13.16 8.36 14.64
N ARG A 79 12.12 8.00 15.40
CA ARG A 79 12.26 7.17 16.61
C ARG A 79 12.82 5.79 16.27
N LYS A 80 12.33 5.13 15.20
CA LYS A 80 12.84 3.82 14.80
C LYS A 80 14.26 3.92 14.23
N ALA A 81 14.51 4.90 13.36
CA ALA A 81 15.80 5.12 12.70
C ALA A 81 16.34 3.83 12.03
N ASN A 82 17.61 3.50 12.27
CA ASN A 82 18.32 2.35 11.71
C ASN A 82 18.08 1.03 12.49
N ARG A 83 17.04 0.97 13.32
CA ARG A 83 16.63 -0.23 14.06
C ARG A 83 15.46 -0.93 13.38
N THR A 84 15.31 -2.22 13.64
CA THR A 84 14.10 -2.98 13.32
C THR A 84 12.96 -2.62 14.30
N PRO A 85 11.69 -2.89 13.96
CA PRO A 85 10.56 -2.75 14.89
C PRO A 85 10.80 -3.42 16.25
N GLY A 86 11.40 -4.62 16.27
CA GLY A 86 11.72 -5.34 17.50
C GLY A 86 12.77 -4.61 18.35
N GLU A 87 13.88 -4.19 17.72
CA GLU A 87 14.95 -3.44 18.40
C GLU A 87 14.51 -2.06 18.92
N ALA A 88 13.54 -1.44 18.26
CA ALA A 88 13.00 -0.15 18.67
C ALA A 88 11.85 -0.26 19.69
N GLY A 89 11.35 -1.47 19.97
CA GLY A 89 10.13 -1.67 20.77
C GLY A 89 8.90 -1.05 20.12
N MET A 90 8.84 -1.07 18.79
CA MET A 90 7.80 -0.42 17.98
C MET A 90 7.08 -1.46 17.13
N PRO A 91 6.17 -2.27 17.70
CA PRO A 91 5.47 -3.30 16.95
C PRO A 91 4.63 -2.67 15.82
N LEU A 92 4.57 -3.36 14.69
CA LEU A 92 3.71 -2.95 13.58
C LEU A 92 2.25 -3.26 13.90
N ARG A 93 1.35 -2.33 13.58
CA ARG A 93 -0.10 -2.54 13.75
C ARG A 93 -0.68 -3.54 12.76
N ALA A 94 -0.05 -3.69 11.59
CA ALA A 94 -0.44 -4.62 10.55
C ALA A 94 0.77 -5.13 9.76
N LYS A 95 0.64 -6.31 9.17
CA LYS A 95 1.70 -6.91 8.34
C LYS A 95 1.76 -6.21 6.97
N ALA A 96 2.95 -5.81 6.54
CA ALA A 96 3.16 -5.28 5.20
C ALA A 96 2.96 -6.37 4.13
N TYR A 97 2.26 -6.04 3.06
CA TYR A 97 1.95 -6.95 1.96
C TYR A 97 2.15 -6.28 0.60
N ALA A 98 2.32 -7.09 -0.45
CA ALA A 98 2.35 -6.63 -1.83
C ALA A 98 0.91 -6.49 -2.35
N PRO A 99 0.44 -5.27 -2.67
CA PRO A 99 -0.92 -5.07 -3.12
C PRO A 99 -1.08 -5.50 -4.58
N THR A 100 -2.29 -5.92 -4.95
CA THR A 100 -2.68 -6.03 -6.36
C THR A 100 -2.89 -4.65 -6.96
N ARG A 101 -2.94 -4.57 -8.29
CA ARG A 101 -3.19 -3.31 -8.99
C ARG A 101 -4.57 -2.75 -8.64
N LEU A 102 -5.57 -3.62 -8.46
CA LEU A 102 -6.92 -3.24 -8.04
C LEU A 102 -6.94 -2.66 -6.61
N GLN A 103 -6.22 -3.27 -5.67
CA GLN A 103 -6.11 -2.77 -4.29
C GLN A 103 -5.48 -1.36 -4.24
N LEU A 104 -4.46 -1.10 -5.06
CA LEU A 104 -3.89 0.26 -5.17
C LEU A 104 -4.80 1.25 -5.90
N MET A 105 -5.72 0.81 -6.74
CA MET A 105 -6.66 1.71 -7.42
C MET A 105 -7.83 2.11 -6.52
N ALA A 106 -8.28 1.19 -5.66
CA ALA A 106 -9.41 1.38 -4.76
C ALA A 106 -9.09 2.10 -3.44
N ALA A 107 -7.83 2.07 -3.01
CA ALA A 107 -7.31 2.91 -1.92
C ALA A 107 -7.21 4.38 -2.34
#